data_AF-A0A914V6Y4-F1
#
_entry.id   AF-A0A914V6Y4-F1
#
_cell.length_a   1.000
_cell.length_b   1.000
_cell.length_c   1.000
_cell.angle_alpha   90.00
_cell.angle_beta   90.00
_cell.angle_gamma   90.00
#
_symmetry.space_group_name_H-M   'P 1'
#
loop_
_entity.id
_entity.type
_entity.pdbx_description
1 polymer ?
#
loop_
_entity_poly.entity_id
_entity_poly.type
_entity_poly.pdbx_seq_one_letter_code
_entity_poly.pdbx_strand_id
1 'polypeptide(L)'
;KERGTRFIARVAESRQKIARFAQPFIKNNSRILTHSYSKVVLEALGKVAASGTSFHVFVTESRPDFSGSRTKERLDSIGIPCTLILDSAVGYLMESIDFVFVGAEGVMETGGIINKIGTLGLAICAKAMNKPVYVMTESIKFVKEYPLNQQDIPEVFKYRASTLKENKNLADEHPLVDYTPPQYIKLLFTDLGILTPAAVGDELIKLYL
;
A
#
# COMPACT_ATOMS: atom_id res chain seq x y z
N LYS A 1 -5.39 -14.04 -28.60
CA LYS A 1 -6.59 -13.34 -28.07
C LYS A 1 -7.10 -13.98 -26.78
N GLU A 2 -7.31 -15.30 -26.72
CA GLU A 2 -7.82 -16.02 -25.53
C GLU A 2 -6.94 -15.94 -24.27
N ARG A 3 -5.60 -16.02 -24.41
CA ARG A 3 -4.68 -15.89 -23.25
C ARG A 3 -4.76 -14.50 -22.60
N GLY A 4 -4.95 -13.46 -23.40
CA GLY A 4 -5.08 -12.08 -22.92
C GLY A 4 -6.38 -11.85 -22.15
N THR A 5 -7.50 -12.39 -22.62
CA THR A 5 -8.78 -12.30 -21.89
C THR A 5 -8.72 -13.06 -20.57
N ARG A 6 -8.08 -14.24 -20.56
CA ARG A 6 -7.85 -15.01 -19.33
C ARG A 6 -6.96 -14.26 -18.34
N PHE A 7 -5.94 -13.55 -18.82
CA PHE A 7 -5.07 -12.72 -17.98
C PHE A 7 -5.85 -11.57 -17.34
N ILE A 8 -6.65 -10.83 -18.12
CA ILE A 8 -7.48 -9.73 -17.60
C ILE A 8 -8.47 -10.24 -16.53
N ALA A 9 -9.12 -11.38 -16.78
CA ALA A 9 -10.02 -12.00 -15.81
C ALA A 9 -9.29 -12.35 -14.50
N ARG A 10 -8.09 -12.93 -14.59
CA ARG A 10 -7.27 -13.25 -13.40
C ARG A 10 -6.90 -12.01 -12.60
N VAL A 11 -6.48 -10.93 -13.26
CA VAL A 11 -6.14 -9.65 -12.60
C VAL A 11 -7.36 -9.02 -11.92
N ALA A 12 -8.54 -9.10 -12.55
CA ALA A 12 -9.79 -8.61 -11.95
C ALA A 12 -10.17 -9.38 -10.68
N GLU A 13 -9.87 -10.68 -10.61
CA GLU A 13 -10.11 -11.51 -9.42
C GLU A 13 -9.07 -11.29 -8.30
N SER A 14 -7.89 -10.75 -8.61
CA SER A 14 -6.77 -10.64 -7.66
C SER A 14 -7.16 -9.90 -6.38
N ARG A 15 -7.86 -8.76 -6.49
CA ARG A 15 -8.32 -7.99 -5.32
C ARG A 15 -9.30 -8.75 -4.47
N GLN A 16 -10.15 -9.56 -5.09
CA GLN A 16 -11.10 -10.36 -4.34
C GLN A 16 -10.41 -11.43 -3.49
N LYS A 17 -9.33 -12.02 -4.01
CA LYS A 17 -8.50 -12.99 -3.28
C LYS A 17 -7.75 -12.32 -2.13
N ILE A 18 -7.13 -11.17 -2.39
CA ILE A 18 -6.43 -10.37 -1.38
C ILE A 18 -7.35 -10.04 -0.20
N ALA A 19 -8.57 -9.59 -0.49
CA ALA A 19 -9.56 -9.29 0.55
C ALA A 19 -9.94 -10.51 1.41
N ARG A 20 -10.02 -11.72 0.81
CA ARG A 20 -10.28 -12.96 1.55
C ARG A 20 -9.11 -13.32 2.47
N PHE A 21 -7.87 -13.12 2.03
CA PHE A 21 -6.69 -13.37 2.84
C PHE A 21 -6.55 -12.38 4.00
N ALA A 22 -6.99 -11.14 3.82
CA ALA A 22 -6.94 -10.10 4.85
C ALA A 22 -8.02 -10.26 5.94
N GLN A 23 -9.17 -10.88 5.61
CA GLN A 23 -10.31 -11.00 6.52
C GLN A 23 -9.98 -11.54 7.93
N PRO A 24 -9.19 -12.62 8.09
CA PRO A 24 -8.86 -13.15 9.42
C PRO A 24 -7.99 -12.22 10.28
N PHE A 25 -7.33 -11.23 9.68
CA PHE A 25 -6.42 -10.31 10.38
C PHE A 25 -7.15 -9.12 10.98
N ILE A 26 -8.32 -8.77 10.47
CA ILE A 26 -9.14 -7.66 10.96
C ILE A 26 -10.10 -8.20 12.01
N LYS A 27 -9.86 -7.83 13.27
CA LYS A 27 -10.71 -8.22 14.40
C LYS A 27 -11.72 -7.13 14.73
N ASN A 28 -12.75 -7.50 15.48
CA ASN A 28 -13.72 -6.53 16.00
C ASN A 28 -13.01 -5.48 16.86
N ASN A 29 -13.40 -4.21 16.71
CA ASN A 29 -12.82 -3.02 17.34
C ASN A 29 -11.35 -2.73 16.97
N SER A 30 -10.84 -3.28 15.87
CA SER A 30 -9.47 -2.94 15.40
C SER A 30 -9.36 -1.48 15.01
N ARG A 31 -8.22 -0.86 15.33
CA ARG A 31 -7.84 0.50 14.92
C ARG A 31 -6.78 0.40 13.82
N ILE A 32 -7.20 0.68 12.60
CA ILE A 32 -6.41 0.44 11.39
C ILE A 32 -5.93 1.78 10.85
N LEU A 33 -4.62 1.91 10.58
CA LEU A 33 -4.08 3.07 9.86
C LEU A 33 -3.85 2.71 8.39
N THR A 34 -4.23 3.60 7.48
CA THR A 34 -3.91 3.50 6.04
C THR A 34 -3.36 4.82 5.51
N HIS A 35 -2.66 4.73 4.38
CA HIS A 35 -2.02 5.85 3.73
C HIS A 35 -2.54 6.04 2.30
N SER A 36 -2.86 7.29 1.96
CA SER A 36 -3.31 7.69 0.62
C SER A 36 -4.60 6.98 0.17
N TYR A 37 -4.76 6.79 -1.15
CA TYR A 37 -5.89 6.12 -1.78
C TYR A 37 -5.46 4.81 -2.43
N SER A 38 -5.94 3.70 -1.88
CA SER A 38 -5.68 2.36 -2.42
C SER A 38 -6.98 1.61 -2.65
N LYS A 39 -7.21 1.22 -3.91
CA LYS A 39 -8.41 0.45 -4.30
C LYS A 39 -8.45 -0.92 -3.64
N VAL A 40 -7.31 -1.62 -3.57
CA VAL A 40 -7.25 -2.96 -2.97
C VAL A 40 -7.49 -2.91 -1.47
N VAL A 41 -6.99 -1.88 -0.77
CA VAL A 41 -7.26 -1.69 0.66
C VAL A 41 -8.73 -1.36 0.89
N LEU A 42 -9.33 -0.45 0.12
CA LEU A 42 -10.75 -0.12 0.22
C LEU A 42 -11.66 -1.33 -0.04
N GLU A 43 -11.38 -2.11 -1.08
CA GLU A 43 -12.13 -3.33 -1.40
C GLU A 43 -12.00 -4.36 -0.26
N ALA A 44 -10.80 -4.54 0.31
CA ALA A 44 -10.58 -5.46 1.43
C ALA A 44 -11.35 -5.01 2.69
N LEU A 45 -11.22 -3.75 3.09
CA LEU A 45 -11.95 -3.21 4.25
C LEU A 45 -13.47 -3.29 4.04
N GLY A 46 -13.95 -2.95 2.84
CA GLY A 46 -15.38 -3.03 2.50
C GLY A 46 -15.94 -4.46 2.60
N LYS A 47 -15.19 -5.47 2.15
CA LYS A 47 -15.62 -6.87 2.30
C LYS A 47 -15.68 -7.31 3.75
N VAL A 48 -14.73 -6.88 4.58
CA VAL A 48 -14.71 -7.24 5.99
C VAL A 48 -15.84 -6.55 6.76
N ALA A 49 -16.10 -5.28 6.47
CA ALA A 49 -17.25 -4.57 7.03
C ALA A 49 -18.57 -5.23 6.64
N ALA A 50 -18.72 -5.65 5.37
CA ALA A 50 -19.90 -6.39 4.91
C ALA A 50 -20.07 -7.76 5.60
N SER A 51 -19.00 -8.33 6.18
CA SER A 51 -19.08 -9.55 7.00
C SER A 51 -19.52 -9.31 8.45
N GLY A 52 -19.84 -8.06 8.82
CA GLY A 52 -20.35 -7.70 10.15
C GLY A 52 -19.26 -7.38 11.19
N THR A 53 -18.00 -7.26 10.78
CA THR A 53 -16.91 -6.88 11.69
C THR A 53 -16.84 -5.36 11.81
N SER A 54 -16.88 -4.85 13.04
CA SER A 54 -16.74 -3.41 13.32
C SER A 54 -15.28 -3.05 13.56
N PHE A 55 -14.80 -1.96 12.97
CA PHE A 55 -13.45 -1.43 13.13
C PHE A 55 -13.42 0.05 12.76
N HIS A 56 -12.37 0.75 13.18
CA HIS A 56 -12.17 2.18 12.90
C HIS A 56 -10.93 2.37 12.03
N VAL A 57 -11.07 3.18 10.98
CA VAL A 57 -9.97 3.45 10.04
C VAL A 57 -9.47 4.88 10.21
N PHE A 58 -8.16 5.02 10.32
CA PHE A 58 -7.46 6.29 10.26
C PHE A 58 -6.77 6.40 8.91
N VAL A 59 -6.90 7.56 8.26
CA VAL A 59 -6.39 7.81 6.92
C VAL A 59 -5.56 9.08 6.95
N THR A 60 -4.32 9.03 6.48
CA THR A 60 -3.50 10.24 6.28
C THR A 60 -4.03 11.08 5.12
N GLU A 61 -4.03 12.41 5.20
CA GLU A 61 -4.44 13.29 4.11
C GLU A 61 -3.69 13.04 2.80
N SER A 62 -2.41 12.62 2.88
CA SER A 62 -1.56 12.27 1.75
C SER A 62 -1.34 13.44 0.80
N ARG A 63 -0.58 14.44 1.25
CA ARG A 63 -0.02 15.47 0.36
C ARG A 63 0.81 14.81 -0.77
N PRO A 64 0.92 15.45 -1.95
CA PRO A 64 0.41 16.78 -2.30
C PRO A 64 -1.03 16.80 -2.85
N ASP A 65 -1.63 15.66 -3.18
CA ASP A 65 -2.91 15.57 -3.92
C ASP A 65 -4.13 15.30 -3.04
N PHE A 66 -3.97 15.23 -1.72
CA PHE A 66 -5.06 15.00 -0.75
C PHE A 66 -5.86 13.71 -1.02
N SER A 67 -5.18 12.70 -1.57
CA SER A 67 -5.81 11.43 -1.92
C SER A 67 -6.46 10.72 -0.72
N GLY A 68 -6.02 10.99 0.51
CA GLY A 68 -6.66 10.51 1.73
C GLY A 68 -8.09 10.96 1.93
N SER A 69 -8.43 12.18 1.53
CA SER A 69 -9.82 12.70 1.60
C SER A 69 -10.77 11.85 0.76
N ARG A 70 -10.32 11.43 -0.42
CA ARG A 70 -11.08 10.52 -1.29
C ARG A 70 -11.28 9.14 -0.64
N THR A 71 -10.28 8.63 0.07
CA THR A 71 -10.41 7.38 0.84
C THR A 71 -11.46 7.53 1.94
N LYS A 72 -11.44 8.64 2.68
CA LYS A 72 -12.44 8.95 3.71
C LYS A 72 -13.85 8.98 3.12
N GLU A 73 -14.07 9.74 2.04
CA GLU A 73 -15.38 9.80 1.38
C GLU A 73 -15.90 8.41 0.98
N ARG A 74 -15.01 7.54 0.50
CA ARG A 74 -15.38 6.17 0.11
C ARG A 74 -15.71 5.29 1.31
N LEU A 75 -14.94 5.37 2.39
CA LEU A 75 -15.21 4.63 3.62
C LEU A 75 -16.51 5.09 4.28
N ASP A 76 -16.74 6.41 4.33
CA ASP A 76 -17.98 7.00 4.85
C ASP A 76 -19.19 6.52 4.01
N SER A 77 -19.06 6.44 2.68
CA SER A 77 -20.14 5.97 1.79
C SER A 77 -20.54 4.50 1.99
N ILE A 78 -19.65 3.68 2.55
CA ILE A 78 -19.90 2.26 2.87
C ILE A 78 -20.13 2.04 4.37
N GLY A 79 -20.28 3.11 5.16
CA GLY A 79 -20.62 3.05 6.57
C GLY A 79 -19.48 2.62 7.50
N ILE A 80 -18.22 2.71 7.07
CA ILE A 80 -17.06 2.39 7.91
C ILE A 80 -16.59 3.68 8.62
N PRO A 81 -16.51 3.69 9.97
CA PRO A 81 -15.99 4.83 10.72
C PRO A 81 -14.56 5.21 10.27
N CYS A 82 -14.39 6.45 9.81
CA CYS A 82 -13.13 6.93 9.26
C CYS A 82 -12.73 8.32 9.78
N THR A 83 -11.50 8.45 10.26
CA THR A 83 -10.89 9.73 10.66
C THR A 83 -9.75 10.10 9.72
N LEU A 84 -9.82 11.29 9.12
CA LEU A 84 -8.72 11.86 8.36
C LEU A 84 -7.72 12.51 9.34
N ILE A 85 -6.42 12.26 9.14
CA ILE A 85 -5.35 12.82 9.94
C ILE A 85 -4.32 13.53 9.07
N LEU A 86 -3.60 14.49 9.66
CA LEU A 86 -2.46 15.13 9.02
C LEU A 86 -1.32 14.12 8.83
N ASP A 87 -0.54 14.27 7.76
CA ASP A 87 0.63 13.42 7.48
C ASP A 87 1.65 13.49 8.63
N SER A 88 1.80 14.66 9.27
CA SER A 88 2.67 14.87 10.44
C SER A 88 2.13 14.27 11.74
N ALA A 89 0.83 13.94 11.81
CA ALA A 89 0.20 13.37 13.01
C ALA A 89 0.33 11.84 13.11
N VAL A 90 0.95 11.18 12.13
CA VAL A 90 1.12 9.72 12.10
C VAL A 90 1.83 9.22 13.36
N GLY A 91 2.93 9.86 13.77
CA GLY A 91 3.67 9.47 14.97
C GLY A 91 2.86 9.63 16.26
N TYR A 92 2.06 10.69 16.37
CA TYR A 92 1.17 10.93 17.52
C TYR A 92 0.09 9.85 17.64
N LEU A 93 -0.49 9.43 16.51
CA LEU A 93 -1.59 8.48 16.51
C LEU A 93 -1.13 7.02 16.67
N MET A 94 0.08 6.70 16.21
CA MET A 94 0.56 5.33 16.03
C MET A 94 0.47 4.46 17.29
N GLU A 95 0.62 5.04 18.49
CA GLU A 95 0.48 4.31 19.75
C GLU A 95 -0.89 3.63 19.88
N SER A 96 -1.93 4.35 19.43
CA SER A 96 -3.33 3.90 19.47
C SER A 96 -3.73 2.99 18.30
N ILE A 97 -2.85 2.77 17.33
CA ILE A 97 -3.11 1.93 16.16
C ILE A 97 -2.75 0.49 16.48
N ASP A 98 -3.54 -0.47 16.01
CA ASP A 98 -3.24 -1.90 16.17
C ASP A 98 -2.29 -2.38 15.09
N PHE A 99 -2.56 -2.01 13.85
CA PHE A 99 -1.75 -2.36 12.67
C PHE A 99 -2.03 -1.41 11.51
N VAL A 100 -1.14 -1.45 10.52
CA VAL A 100 -1.21 -0.60 9.33
C VAL A 100 -1.51 -1.45 8.10
N PHE A 101 -2.44 -1.00 7.26
CA PHE A 101 -2.57 -1.47 5.89
C PHE A 101 -2.17 -0.39 4.90
N VAL A 102 -1.27 -0.73 3.98
CA VAL A 102 -0.90 0.16 2.86
C VAL A 102 -1.07 -0.56 1.53
N GLY A 103 -1.31 0.21 0.47
CA GLY A 103 -1.17 -0.27 -0.90
C GLY A 103 0.30 -0.33 -1.33
N ALA A 104 0.52 -0.80 -2.56
CA ALA A 104 1.77 -0.60 -3.26
C ALA A 104 1.50 -0.29 -4.74
N GLU A 105 2.36 0.55 -5.32
CA GLU A 105 2.44 0.80 -6.76
C GLU A 105 3.41 -0.19 -7.42
N GLY A 106 4.44 -0.62 -6.70
CA GLY A 106 5.37 -1.66 -7.12
C GLY A 106 5.91 -2.46 -5.95
N VAL A 107 6.20 -3.75 -6.16
CA VAL A 107 6.89 -4.61 -5.20
C VAL A 107 8.24 -5.01 -5.79
N MET A 108 9.31 -4.66 -5.08
CA MET A 108 10.68 -4.87 -5.53
C MET A 108 11.13 -6.31 -5.27
N GLU A 109 12.19 -6.75 -5.92
CA GLU A 109 12.74 -8.09 -5.73
C GLU A 109 13.23 -8.34 -4.30
N THR A 110 13.65 -7.27 -3.60
CA THR A 110 14.02 -7.32 -2.18
C THR A 110 12.85 -7.65 -1.24
N GLY A 111 11.60 -7.61 -1.73
CA GLY A 111 10.39 -7.62 -0.92
C GLY A 111 10.00 -6.26 -0.33
N GLY A 112 10.76 -5.20 -0.63
CA GLY A 112 10.36 -3.83 -0.35
C GLY A 112 9.30 -3.33 -1.33
N ILE A 113 8.70 -2.18 -1.04
CA ILE A 113 7.63 -1.62 -1.88
C ILE A 113 7.95 -0.20 -2.33
N ILE A 114 7.43 0.17 -3.49
CA ILE A 114 7.26 1.57 -3.91
C ILE A 114 5.79 1.91 -3.72
N ASN A 115 5.51 2.98 -2.98
CA ASN A 115 4.17 3.49 -2.76
C ASN A 115 4.19 5.01 -2.63
N LYS A 116 3.02 5.64 -2.52
CA LYS A 116 2.86 7.09 -2.31
C LYS A 116 3.82 7.62 -1.23
N ILE A 117 4.39 8.80 -1.49
CA ILE A 117 5.26 9.53 -0.57
C ILE A 117 4.63 9.67 0.82
N GLY A 118 5.37 9.26 1.85
CA GLY A 118 4.90 9.20 3.23
C GLY A 118 4.80 7.77 3.76
N THR A 119 4.82 6.76 2.89
CA THR A 119 4.75 5.34 3.29
C THR A 119 5.95 4.93 4.14
N LEU A 120 7.17 5.33 3.75
CA LEU A 120 8.37 5.01 4.53
C LEU A 120 8.32 5.62 5.94
N GLY A 121 7.96 6.90 6.05
CA GLY A 121 7.88 7.60 7.34
C GLY A 121 6.86 6.93 8.27
N LEU A 122 5.70 6.57 7.73
CA LEU A 122 4.70 5.80 8.46
C LEU A 122 5.23 4.44 8.91
N ALA A 123 5.97 3.74 8.05
CA ALA A 123 6.49 2.41 8.34
C ALA A 123 7.59 2.44 9.41
N ILE A 124 8.41 3.50 9.43
CA ILE A 124 9.39 3.76 10.49
C ILE A 124 8.68 3.99 11.83
N CYS A 125 7.65 4.85 11.86
CA CYS A 125 6.86 5.08 13.08
C CYS A 125 6.20 3.80 13.60
N ALA A 126 5.60 3.01 12.70
CA ALA A 126 4.98 1.74 13.04
C ALA A 126 6.00 0.76 13.65
N LYS A 127 7.17 0.63 13.02
CA LYS A 127 8.25 -0.23 13.50
C LYS A 127 8.76 0.20 14.88
N ALA A 128 8.96 1.49 15.09
CA ALA A 128 9.41 2.03 16.37
C ALA A 128 8.44 1.72 17.52
N MET A 129 7.14 1.63 17.23
CA MET A 129 6.09 1.31 18.20
C MET A 129 5.62 -0.16 18.15
N ASN A 130 6.40 -1.03 17.49
CA ASN A 130 6.09 -2.46 17.33
C ASN A 130 4.71 -2.76 16.71
N LYS A 131 4.20 -1.86 15.86
CA LYS A 131 2.95 -2.06 15.11
C LYS A 131 3.27 -2.74 13.77
N PRO A 132 2.61 -3.85 13.41
CA PRO A 132 2.90 -4.53 12.16
C PRO A 132 2.36 -3.73 10.97
N VAL A 133 3.18 -3.63 9.92
CA VAL A 133 2.81 -3.04 8.64
C VAL A 133 2.51 -4.15 7.65
N TYR A 134 1.33 -4.11 7.07
CA TYR A 134 0.84 -5.04 6.08
C TYR A 134 0.63 -4.34 4.74
N VAL A 135 1.12 -4.96 3.68
CA VAL A 135 0.96 -4.44 2.32
C VAL A 135 -0.11 -5.24 1.60
N MET A 136 -1.05 -4.57 0.94
CA MET A 136 -2.00 -5.22 0.02
C MET A 136 -1.67 -4.83 -1.41
N THR A 137 -1.39 -5.81 -2.26
CA THR A 137 -0.95 -5.53 -3.64
C THR A 137 -1.19 -6.71 -4.57
N GLU A 138 -1.49 -6.41 -5.83
CA GLU A 138 -1.65 -7.40 -6.88
C GLU A 138 -0.27 -7.87 -7.41
N SER A 139 -0.11 -9.17 -7.69
CA SER A 139 1.15 -9.77 -8.19
C SER A 139 1.64 -9.18 -9.51
N ILE A 140 0.75 -8.59 -10.31
CA ILE A 140 1.10 -7.86 -11.54
C ILE A 140 2.02 -6.65 -11.28
N LYS A 141 2.08 -6.15 -10.04
CA LYS A 141 2.92 -5.02 -9.63
C LYS A 141 4.31 -5.44 -9.17
N PHE A 142 4.66 -6.73 -9.28
CA PHE A 142 5.99 -7.21 -8.95
C PHE A 142 6.94 -6.79 -10.07
N VAL A 143 8.05 -6.15 -9.71
CA VAL A 143 9.03 -5.60 -10.66
C VAL A 143 10.43 -6.10 -10.36
N LYS A 144 11.18 -6.38 -11.43
CA LYS A 144 12.60 -6.79 -11.40
C LYS A 144 13.53 -5.60 -11.15
N GLU A 145 13.33 -4.94 -10.01
CA GLU A 145 14.14 -3.81 -9.56
C GLU A 145 14.64 -4.09 -8.14
N TYR A 146 15.87 -3.68 -7.87
CA TYR A 146 16.56 -3.90 -6.59
C TYR A 146 17.12 -2.59 -6.03
N PRO A 147 16.27 -1.64 -5.60
CA PRO A 147 16.76 -0.41 -4.97
C PRO A 147 17.34 -0.73 -3.60
N LEU A 148 18.56 -0.23 -3.33
CA LEU A 148 19.20 -0.31 -2.01
C LEU A 148 18.77 0.88 -1.13
N ASN A 149 18.47 2.01 -1.75
CA ASN A 149 18.06 3.23 -1.07
C ASN A 149 17.08 4.07 -1.93
N GLN A 150 16.65 5.23 -1.43
CA GLN A 150 15.68 6.10 -2.14
C GLN A 150 16.22 6.64 -3.46
N GLN A 151 17.53 6.85 -3.58
CA GLN A 151 18.16 7.41 -4.77
C GLN A 151 18.10 6.44 -5.95
N ASP A 152 18.17 5.13 -5.68
CA ASP A 152 18.20 4.08 -6.70
C ASP A 152 16.87 3.89 -7.43
N ILE A 153 15.75 4.41 -6.88
CA ILE A 153 14.47 4.41 -7.59
C ILE A 153 14.59 5.31 -8.85
N PRO A 154 14.27 4.81 -10.05
CA PRO A 154 14.30 5.61 -11.27
C PRO A 154 13.47 6.90 -11.18
N GLU A 155 14.00 8.02 -11.69
CA GLU A 155 13.31 9.32 -11.67
C GLU A 155 11.94 9.30 -12.35
N VAL A 156 11.79 8.44 -13.36
CA VAL A 156 10.53 8.19 -14.08
C VAL A 156 9.39 7.70 -13.17
N PHE A 157 9.71 7.11 -12.02
CA PHE A 157 8.73 6.72 -11.01
C PHE A 157 8.52 7.80 -9.94
N LYS A 158 9.57 8.59 -9.63
CA LYS A 158 9.52 9.63 -8.60
C LYS A 158 8.73 10.86 -9.01
N TYR A 159 8.85 11.28 -10.27
CA TYR A 159 8.35 12.56 -10.74
C TYR A 159 7.31 12.40 -11.85
N ARG A 160 6.48 13.44 -12.03
CA ARG A 160 5.51 13.46 -13.13
C ARG A 160 6.25 13.51 -14.46
N ALA A 161 5.70 12.83 -15.47
CA ALA A 161 6.24 12.87 -16.84
C ALA A 161 6.32 14.30 -17.40
N SER A 162 5.42 15.21 -17.00
CA SER A 162 5.48 16.63 -17.37
C SER A 162 6.72 17.32 -16.81
N THR A 163 7.06 17.07 -15.54
CA THR A 163 8.22 17.65 -14.87
C THR A 163 9.53 17.22 -15.54
N LEU A 164 9.65 15.94 -15.90
CA LEU A 164 10.82 15.39 -16.58
C LEU A 164 10.99 15.94 -18.01
N LYS A 165 9.89 16.15 -18.74
CA LYS A 165 9.93 16.72 -20.10
C LYS A 165 10.30 18.19 -20.13
N GLU A 166 9.92 18.93 -19.10
CA GLU A 166 10.14 20.38 -19.02
C GLU A 166 11.55 20.74 -18.53
N ASN A 167 12.43 19.76 -18.25
CA ASN A 167 13.75 19.96 -17.64
C ASN A 167 13.72 20.89 -16.42
N LYS A 168 12.63 20.81 -15.64
CA LYS A 168 12.50 21.56 -14.39
C LYS A 168 13.59 21.12 -13.42
N ASN A 169 14.08 22.07 -12.63
CA ASN A 169 15.05 21.77 -11.59
C ASN A 169 14.40 20.83 -10.56
N LEU A 170 14.84 19.57 -10.52
CA LEU A 170 14.31 18.55 -9.61
C LEU A 170 14.52 18.91 -8.14
N ALA A 171 15.40 19.87 -7.82
CA ALA A 171 15.60 20.38 -6.47
C ALA A 171 14.37 21.10 -5.90
N ASP A 172 13.51 21.66 -6.76
CA ASP A 172 12.30 22.39 -6.36
C ASP A 172 11.05 21.50 -6.34
N GLU A 173 11.21 20.21 -6.66
CA GLU A 173 10.13 19.25 -6.81
C GLU A 173 10.15 18.20 -5.70
N HIS A 174 8.97 17.75 -5.30
CA HIS A 174 8.82 16.70 -4.31
C HIS A 174 8.56 15.34 -4.98
N PRO A 175 9.21 14.26 -4.52
CA PRO A 175 8.93 12.92 -5.04
C PRO A 175 7.48 12.52 -4.73
N LEU A 176 6.83 11.83 -5.67
CA LEU A 176 5.46 11.34 -5.52
C LEU A 176 5.38 10.00 -4.82
N VAL A 177 6.48 9.24 -4.83
CA VAL A 177 6.59 7.91 -4.25
C VAL A 177 7.85 7.81 -3.41
N ASP A 178 7.84 6.90 -2.45
CA ASP A 178 9.03 6.47 -1.70
C ASP A 178 9.19 4.95 -1.75
N TYR A 179 10.40 4.50 -1.47
CA TYR A 179 10.71 3.09 -1.25
C TYR A 179 10.62 2.75 0.24
N THR A 180 9.89 1.70 0.58
CA THR A 180 9.86 1.15 1.93
C THR A 180 10.63 -0.18 1.96
N PRO A 181 11.78 -0.24 2.65
CA PRO A 181 12.58 -1.46 2.75
C PRO A 181 11.83 -2.64 3.41
N PRO A 182 12.18 -3.89 3.07
CA PRO A 182 11.49 -5.09 3.55
C PRO A 182 11.48 -5.24 5.08
N GLN A 183 12.47 -4.69 5.79
CA GLN A 183 12.58 -4.77 7.26
C GLN A 183 11.44 -4.08 8.02
N TYR A 184 10.72 -3.16 7.36
CA TYR A 184 9.57 -2.46 7.91
C TYR A 184 8.24 -3.16 7.60
N ILE A 185 8.25 -4.16 6.71
CA ILE A 185 7.05 -4.86 6.25
C ILE A 185 6.95 -6.20 6.97
N LYS A 186 5.77 -6.49 7.55
CA LYS A 186 5.52 -7.76 8.23
C LYS A 186 5.08 -8.83 7.24
N LEU A 187 4.06 -8.54 6.43
CA LEU A 187 3.48 -9.45 5.43
C LEU A 187 2.95 -8.67 4.22
N LEU A 188 2.95 -9.33 3.05
CA LEU A 188 2.34 -8.87 1.82
C LEU A 188 1.16 -9.77 1.47
N PHE A 189 -0.03 -9.18 1.37
CA PHE A 189 -1.25 -9.83 0.93
C PHE A 189 -1.36 -9.67 -0.58
N THR A 190 -1.24 -10.79 -1.29
CA THR A 190 -1.26 -10.85 -2.75
C THR A 190 -2.27 -11.88 -3.24
N ASP A 191 -2.53 -11.89 -4.55
CA ASP A 191 -3.35 -12.92 -5.18
C ASP A 191 -2.63 -14.28 -5.34
N LEU A 192 -1.34 -14.34 -5.05
CA LEU A 192 -0.56 -15.58 -4.91
C LEU A 192 -0.66 -16.16 -3.49
N GLY A 193 -1.12 -15.36 -2.52
CA GLY A 193 -1.18 -15.72 -1.11
C GLY A 193 -0.59 -14.64 -0.21
N ILE A 194 -0.39 -15.00 1.05
CA ILE A 194 0.27 -14.15 2.04
C ILE A 194 1.76 -14.46 2.02
N LEU A 195 2.57 -13.48 1.68
CA LEU A 195 4.02 -13.60 1.53
C LEU A 195 4.75 -12.86 2.66
N THR A 196 5.88 -13.40 3.09
CA THR A 196 6.89 -12.61 3.79
C THR A 196 7.74 -11.86 2.76
N PRO A 197 8.40 -10.75 3.14
CA PRO A 197 9.26 -10.04 2.19
C PRO A 197 10.32 -10.93 1.54
N ALA A 198 10.89 -11.88 2.28
CA ALA A 198 11.89 -12.82 1.77
C ALA A 198 11.33 -13.77 0.68
N ALA A 199 10.03 -14.10 0.71
CA ALA A 199 9.41 -14.98 -0.27
C ALA A 199 9.11 -14.27 -1.61
N VAL A 200 9.19 -12.94 -1.65
CA VAL A 200 8.85 -12.16 -2.86
C VAL A 200 9.79 -12.48 -4.01
N GLY A 201 11.10 -12.59 -3.77
CA GLY A 201 12.08 -12.92 -4.80
C GLY A 201 11.80 -14.25 -5.49
N ASP A 202 11.50 -15.29 -4.71
CA ASP A 202 11.19 -16.63 -5.24
C ASP A 202 9.91 -16.64 -6.09
N GLU A 203 8.86 -15.94 -5.64
CA GLU A 203 7.62 -15.82 -6.40
C GLU A 203 7.80 -14.99 -7.67
N LEU A 204 8.63 -13.95 -7.60
CA LEU A 204 8.95 -13.11 -8.74
C LEU A 204 9.69 -13.89 -9.83
N ILE A 205 10.64 -14.77 -9.46
CA ILE A 205 11.30 -15.67 -10.42
C ILE A 205 10.27 -16.56 -11.12
N LYS A 206 9.32 -17.15 -10.38
CA LYS A 206 8.26 -18.01 -10.96
C LYS A 206 7.30 -17.26 -11.87
N LEU A 207 7.04 -15.98 -11.63
CA LEU A 207 6.13 -15.16 -12.45
C LEU A 207 6.71 -14.81 -13.83
N TYR A 208 8.03 -14.75 -13.94
CA TYR A 208 8.72 -14.30 -15.15
C TYR A 208 9.30 -15.45 -16.00
N LEU A 209 9.21 -16.69 -15.52
CA LEU A 209 9.52 -17.91 -16.26
C LEU A 209 8.25 -18.47 -16.92
#